data_AF-A0A0C3P2F4-F1
#
_entry.id   AF-A0A0C3P2F4-F1
#
_cell.length_a   1.000
_cell.length_b   1.000
_cell.length_c   1.000
_cell.angle_alpha   90.00
_cell.angle_beta   90.00
_cell.angle_gamma   90.00
#
_symmetry.space_group_name_H-M   'P 1'
#
loop_
_entity.id
_entity.type
_entity.pdbx_description
1 polymer ?
#
loop_
_entity_poly.entity_id
_entity_poly.type
_entity_poly.pdbx_seq_one_letter_code
_entity_poly.pdbx_strand_id
1 'polypeptide(L)'
;MPRAKHAAQLLDDAAIRQKAPATFSDAVDHVKEVKVMEEAGMLEAADRMLWALCSVEKTCCICLIFGHAGQTAGHHEPQACPTMANMLRIEWDTYLYWRKQLRYHQHHIKICWTCHVPQINDTVHPKFTKVKQQPHGKPTCQFADILAPTAFSIYHHEKLKASAEQHFETKWDTGILAFSEWLMDKPTKGPYSNLVDLFMWYIDTTVAAA
;
A
#
# COMPACT_ATOMS: atom_id res chain seq x y z
N MET A 1 29.37 -30.66 19.29
CA MET A 1 28.62 -31.78 18.70
C MET A 1 27.67 -31.25 17.65
N PRO A 2 27.87 -31.53 16.35
CA PRO A 2 27.01 -31.04 15.28
C PRO A 2 26.08 -32.16 14.79
N ARG A 3 24.76 -31.96 14.81
CA ARG A 3 23.81 -32.67 13.93
C ARG A 3 22.39 -32.13 14.13
N ALA A 4 21.64 -32.13 13.02
CA ALA A 4 20.20 -31.91 12.89
C ALA A 4 19.69 -30.45 12.77
N LYS A 5 20.10 -29.74 11.71
CA LYS A 5 19.28 -28.65 11.11
C LYS A 5 19.25 -28.63 9.57
N HIS A 6 19.59 -29.74 8.91
CA HIS A 6 19.72 -29.82 7.43
C HIS A 6 18.69 -30.76 6.76
N ALA A 7 17.52 -30.97 7.36
CA ALA A 7 16.50 -31.88 6.81
C ALA A 7 15.21 -31.17 6.32
N ALA A 8 15.01 -29.88 6.62
CA ALA A 8 13.81 -29.14 6.20
C ALA A 8 14.00 -28.37 4.88
N GLN A 9 15.22 -28.31 4.35
CA GLN A 9 15.57 -27.49 3.18
C GLN A 9 15.64 -28.26 1.85
N LEU A 10 15.26 -29.55 1.86
CA LEU A 10 15.29 -30.42 0.67
C LEU A 10 13.89 -30.83 0.17
N LEU A 11 12.82 -30.29 0.74
CA LEU A 11 11.45 -30.61 0.34
C LEU A 11 10.72 -29.48 -0.41
N ASP A 12 11.26 -28.25 -0.44
CA ASP A 12 10.62 -27.13 -1.16
C ASP A 12 11.14 -26.95 -2.60
N ASP A 13 12.41 -27.27 -2.88
CA ASP A 13 12.96 -27.18 -4.24
C ASP A 13 12.45 -28.29 -5.18
N ALA A 14 11.74 -29.29 -4.65
CA ALA A 14 11.14 -30.36 -5.44
C ALA A 14 9.74 -30.00 -6.00
N ALA A 15 9.07 -28.99 -5.43
CA ALA A 15 7.69 -28.65 -5.81
C ALA A 15 7.59 -27.71 -7.03
N ILE A 16 8.71 -27.13 -7.49
CA ILE A 16 8.73 -26.24 -8.67
C ILE A 16 9.76 -26.74 -9.70
N ARG A 17 9.80 -28.05 -9.95
CA ARG A 17 10.25 -28.58 -11.25
C ARG A 17 9.02 -28.98 -12.03
N GLN A 18 8.24 -27.99 -12.47
CA GLN A 18 7.20 -28.23 -13.45
C GLN A 18 7.85 -28.79 -14.72
N LYS A 19 7.40 -29.98 -15.10
CA LYS A 19 7.89 -30.78 -16.21
C LYS A 19 7.88 -29.90 -17.46
N ALA A 20 9.02 -29.79 -18.15
CA ALA A 20 9.09 -29.04 -19.41
C ALA A 20 8.00 -29.58 -20.38
N PRO A 21 7.21 -28.70 -21.02
CA PRO A 21 6.13 -29.13 -21.90
C PRO A 21 6.68 -30.02 -23.02
N ALA A 22 6.05 -31.18 -23.23
CA ALA A 22 6.54 -32.21 -24.16
C ALA A 22 6.32 -31.82 -25.62
N THR A 23 5.37 -30.92 -25.88
CA THR A 23 5.04 -30.41 -27.21
C THR A 23 4.81 -28.90 -27.20
N PHE A 24 4.85 -28.27 -28.39
CA PHE A 24 4.49 -26.86 -28.54
C PHE A 24 3.05 -26.55 -28.09
N SER A 25 2.11 -27.48 -28.30
CA SER A 25 0.73 -27.33 -27.83
C SER A 25 0.68 -27.27 -26.31
N ASP A 26 1.38 -28.18 -25.64
CA ASP A 26 1.45 -28.20 -24.16
C ASP A 26 2.09 -26.91 -23.62
N ALA A 27 3.09 -26.37 -24.32
CA ALA A 27 3.71 -25.10 -23.95
C ALA A 27 2.74 -23.92 -24.09
N VAL A 28 1.93 -23.91 -25.16
CA VAL A 28 0.90 -22.88 -25.37
C VAL A 28 -0.20 -22.97 -24.31
N ASP A 29 -0.68 -24.16 -23.99
CA ASP A 29 -1.73 -24.34 -22.99
C ASP A 29 -1.22 -24.03 -21.58
N HIS A 30 0.02 -24.42 -21.26
CA HIS A 30 0.65 -24.02 -20.01
C HIS A 30 0.80 -22.49 -19.87
N VAL A 31 1.21 -21.78 -20.92
CA VAL A 31 1.29 -20.31 -20.91
C VAL A 31 -0.10 -19.68 -20.73
N LYS A 32 -1.15 -20.26 -21.30
CA LYS A 32 -2.53 -19.78 -21.08
C LYS A 32 -2.95 -19.99 -19.63
N GLU A 33 -2.71 -21.17 -19.07
CA GLU A 33 -3.04 -21.46 -17.66
C GLU A 33 -2.34 -20.49 -16.71
N VAL A 34 -1.03 -20.27 -16.89
CA VAL A 34 -0.27 -19.30 -16.09
C VAL A 34 -0.87 -17.90 -16.20
N LYS A 35 -1.19 -17.43 -17.42
CA LYS A 35 -1.83 -16.12 -17.60
C LYS A 35 -3.19 -16.02 -16.92
N VAL A 36 -4.02 -17.05 -17.01
CA VAL A 36 -5.35 -17.07 -16.36
C VAL A 36 -5.19 -17.02 -14.84
N MET A 37 -4.24 -17.74 -14.27
CA MET A 37 -3.94 -17.70 -12.84
C MET A 37 -3.41 -16.32 -12.40
N GLU A 38 -2.51 -15.72 -13.19
CA GLU A 38 -2.00 -14.38 -12.95
C GLU A 38 -3.13 -13.32 -13.00
N GLU A 39 -4.00 -13.39 -14.00
CA GLU A 39 -5.17 -12.51 -14.14
C GLU A 39 -6.14 -12.66 -12.97
N ALA A 40 -6.43 -13.90 -12.54
CA ALA A 40 -7.28 -14.16 -11.38
C ALA A 40 -6.69 -13.57 -10.10
N GLY A 41 -5.39 -13.76 -9.86
CA GLY A 41 -4.69 -13.17 -8.72
C GLY A 41 -4.68 -11.64 -8.75
N MET A 42 -4.57 -11.04 -9.94
CA MET A 42 -4.66 -9.58 -10.09
C MET A 42 -6.07 -9.05 -9.79
N LEU A 43 -7.13 -9.77 -10.18
CA LEU A 43 -8.51 -9.41 -9.85
C LEU A 43 -8.76 -9.45 -8.34
N GLU A 44 -8.34 -10.52 -7.67
CA GLU A 44 -8.47 -10.64 -6.22
C GLU A 44 -7.71 -9.51 -5.48
N ALA A 45 -6.48 -9.22 -5.92
CA ALA A 45 -5.70 -8.11 -5.36
C ALA A 45 -6.39 -6.74 -5.58
N ALA A 46 -7.04 -6.55 -6.73
CA ALA A 46 -7.76 -5.32 -7.03
C ALA A 46 -9.01 -5.17 -6.16
N ASP A 47 -9.81 -6.22 -6.03
CA ASP A 47 -11.03 -6.22 -5.19
C ASP A 47 -10.69 -5.96 -3.73
N ARG A 48 -9.62 -6.60 -3.24
CA ARG A 48 -9.13 -6.40 -1.87
C ARG A 48 -8.67 -4.96 -1.63
N MET A 49 -7.90 -4.39 -2.56
CA MET A 49 -7.48 -2.99 -2.49
C MET A 49 -8.67 -2.04 -2.54
N LEU A 50 -9.63 -2.27 -3.45
CA LEU A 50 -10.82 -1.43 -3.56
C LEU A 50 -11.64 -1.46 -2.27
N TRP A 51 -11.86 -2.65 -1.70
CA TRP A 51 -12.54 -2.80 -0.42
C TRP A 51 -11.84 -2.02 0.69
N ALA A 52 -10.51 -2.14 0.77
CA ALA A 52 -9.68 -1.44 1.75
C ALA A 52 -9.77 0.09 1.60
N LEU A 53 -9.78 0.60 0.37
CA LEU A 53 -9.94 2.04 0.09
C LEU A 53 -11.35 2.53 0.46
N CYS A 54 -12.39 1.79 0.04
CA CYS A 54 -13.78 2.14 0.31
C CYS A 54 -14.15 2.08 1.80
N SER A 55 -13.51 1.20 2.59
CA SER A 55 -13.79 1.09 4.03
C SER A 55 -13.40 2.35 4.82
N VAL A 56 -12.49 3.17 4.28
CA VAL A 56 -12.01 4.40 4.92
C VAL A 56 -12.23 5.68 4.11
N GLU A 57 -12.80 5.59 2.89
CA GLU A 57 -12.97 6.74 1.98
C GLU A 57 -13.72 7.92 2.60
N LYS A 58 -14.76 7.64 3.38
CA LYS A 58 -15.62 8.65 4.02
C LYS A 58 -15.11 9.07 5.40
N THR A 59 -13.86 8.73 5.70
CA THR A 59 -13.26 8.91 7.00
C THR A 59 -11.94 9.67 6.86
N CYS A 60 -11.69 10.65 7.73
CA CYS A 60 -10.35 11.23 7.80
C CYS A 60 -9.38 10.21 8.37
N CYS A 61 -8.38 9.78 7.60
CA CYS A 61 -7.42 8.75 8.01
C CYS A 61 -6.56 9.17 9.22
N ILE A 62 -6.33 10.47 9.41
CA ILE A 62 -5.66 11.00 10.62
C ILE A 62 -6.56 10.83 11.85
N CYS A 63 -7.83 11.22 11.74
CA CYS A 63 -8.80 11.05 12.82
C CYS A 63 -9.13 9.58 13.07
N LEU A 64 -9.10 8.72 12.05
CA LEU A 64 -9.30 7.28 12.21
C LEU A 64 -8.24 6.67 13.14
N ILE A 65 -6.99 7.12 13.02
CA ILE A 65 -5.86 6.59 13.81
C ILE A 65 -5.75 7.23 15.19
N PHE A 66 -5.95 8.55 15.30
CA PHE A 66 -5.74 9.29 16.56
C PHE A 66 -7.04 9.68 17.29
N GLY A 67 -8.19 9.56 16.63
CA GLY A 67 -9.47 10.01 17.15
C GLY A 67 -9.85 9.28 18.43
N HIS A 68 -10.40 10.03 19.38
CA HIS A 68 -11.06 9.43 20.54
C HIS A 68 -12.45 8.96 20.15
N ALA A 69 -12.95 7.91 20.81
CA ALA A 69 -14.34 7.49 20.73
C ALA A 69 -15.25 8.72 20.96
N GLY A 70 -15.88 9.23 19.90
CA GLY A 70 -16.80 10.38 19.95
C GLY A 70 -16.39 11.64 19.18
N GLN A 71 -15.15 11.78 18.68
CA GLN A 71 -14.84 12.81 17.67
C GLN A 71 -15.19 12.27 16.30
N THR A 72 -15.98 13.04 15.54
CA THR A 72 -16.48 12.62 14.24
C THR A 72 -15.31 12.31 13.32
N ALA A 73 -15.13 11.02 13.04
CA ALA A 73 -14.20 10.53 12.02
C ALA A 73 -14.67 10.90 10.60
N GLY A 74 -15.79 11.62 10.45
CA GLY A 74 -16.34 12.04 9.18
C GLY A 74 -15.33 12.75 8.29
N HIS A 75 -15.47 12.52 6.99
CA HIS A 75 -14.60 13.04 5.95
C HIS A 75 -14.40 14.56 6.08
N HIS A 76 -13.15 14.98 6.04
CA HIS A 76 -12.72 16.36 5.88
C HIS A 76 -11.35 16.38 5.22
N GLU A 77 -11.01 17.50 4.58
CA GLU A 77 -9.71 17.67 3.97
C GLU A 77 -8.60 17.63 5.05
N PRO A 78 -7.45 16.98 4.79
CA PRO A 78 -6.38 16.88 5.78
C PRO A 78 -5.91 18.23 6.35
N GLN A 79 -5.95 19.30 5.54
CA GLN A 79 -5.59 20.66 5.96
C GLN A 79 -6.52 21.25 7.03
N ALA A 80 -7.77 20.78 7.08
CA ALA A 80 -8.77 21.17 8.06
C ALA A 80 -8.90 20.16 9.22
N CYS A 81 -8.00 19.18 9.29
CA CYS A 81 -8.07 18.13 10.30
C CYS A 81 -7.76 18.67 11.70
N PRO A 82 -8.73 18.65 12.64
CA PRO A 82 -8.51 19.17 13.99
C PRO A 82 -7.50 18.31 14.76
N THR A 83 -7.41 17.02 14.46
CA THR A 83 -6.47 16.11 15.11
C THR A 83 -5.02 16.43 14.76
N MET A 84 -4.74 16.81 13.51
CA MET A 84 -3.39 17.20 13.08
C MET A 84 -2.92 18.46 13.81
N ALA A 85 -3.76 19.49 13.87
CA ALA A 85 -3.43 20.73 14.56
C ALA A 85 -3.36 20.56 16.10
N ASN A 86 -4.36 19.90 16.69
CA ASN A 86 -4.55 19.92 18.16
C ASN A 86 -3.80 18.79 18.87
N MET A 87 -3.82 17.57 18.32
CA MET A 87 -3.19 16.41 18.98
C MET A 87 -1.74 16.24 18.55
N LEU A 88 -1.48 16.25 17.24
CA LEU A 88 -0.12 16.04 16.73
C LEU A 88 0.74 17.29 16.89
N ARG A 89 0.12 18.48 16.95
CA ARG A 89 0.81 19.78 16.94
C ARG A 89 1.78 19.89 15.75
N ILE A 90 1.37 19.32 14.62
CA ILE A 90 2.11 19.33 13.37
C ILE A 90 1.47 20.36 12.46
N GLU A 91 2.28 21.28 11.95
CA GLU A 91 1.83 22.26 10.97
C GLU A 91 1.58 21.59 9.61
N TRP A 92 0.57 22.08 8.89
CA TRP A 92 0.22 21.59 7.55
C TRP A 92 1.41 21.59 6.59
N ASP A 93 2.26 22.62 6.65
CA ASP A 93 3.45 22.74 5.81
C ASP A 93 4.48 21.63 6.08
N THR A 94 4.56 21.14 7.32
CA THR A 94 5.42 19.99 7.67
C THR A 94 4.90 18.72 7.01
N TYR A 95 3.59 18.47 7.04
CA TYR A 95 2.97 17.35 6.33
C TYR A 95 3.18 17.47 4.81
N LEU A 96 2.96 18.65 4.23
CA LEU A 96 3.20 18.87 2.79
C LEU A 96 4.66 18.66 2.40
N TYR A 97 5.60 19.12 3.24
CA TYR A 97 7.02 18.89 3.03
C TYR A 97 7.36 17.40 3.01
N TRP A 98 6.83 16.63 3.97
CA TRP A 98 6.99 15.18 4.03
C TRP A 98 6.34 14.49 2.82
N ARG A 99 5.10 14.86 2.45
CA ARG A 99 4.38 14.26 1.31
C ARG A 99 5.15 14.43 0.00
N LYS A 100 5.88 15.55 -0.16
CA LYS A 100 6.77 15.79 -1.32
C LYS A 100 8.01 14.89 -1.36
N GLN A 101 8.35 14.21 -0.28
CA GLN A 101 9.44 13.22 -0.24
C GLN A 101 9.03 11.85 -0.77
N LEU A 102 7.71 11.57 -0.91
CA LEU A 102 7.20 10.32 -1.47
C LEU A 102 7.42 10.28 -2.99
N ARG A 103 8.62 9.85 -3.39
CA ARG A 103 9.09 9.85 -4.78
C ARG A 103 9.18 8.44 -5.34
N TYR A 104 8.53 8.20 -6.47
CA TYR A 104 8.63 6.92 -7.16
C TYR A 104 9.92 6.76 -7.95
N HIS A 105 10.53 5.59 -7.78
CA HIS A 105 11.65 5.07 -8.57
C HIS A 105 11.18 4.17 -9.73
N GLN A 106 12.12 3.76 -10.58
CA GLN A 106 11.86 2.98 -11.80
C GLN A 106 11.19 1.62 -11.57
N HIS A 107 11.31 1.03 -10.37
CA HIS A 107 10.69 -0.25 -10.04
C HIS A 107 9.19 -0.14 -9.74
N HIS A 108 8.66 1.06 -9.50
CA HIS A 108 7.24 1.24 -9.25
C HIS A 108 6.44 1.15 -10.54
N ILE A 109 5.48 0.24 -10.57
CA ILE A 109 4.66 0.01 -11.75
C ILE A 109 3.29 0.66 -11.55
N LYS A 110 3.01 1.66 -12.40
CA LYS A 110 1.67 2.26 -12.59
C LYS A 110 1.02 2.79 -11.29
N ILE A 111 1.77 3.45 -10.42
CA ILE A 111 1.22 4.08 -9.21
C ILE A 111 0.86 5.55 -9.48
N CYS A 112 -0.32 5.98 -9.03
CA CYS A 112 -0.77 7.36 -9.19
C CYS A 112 0.01 8.30 -8.26
N TRP A 113 0.63 9.35 -8.79
CA TRP A 113 1.37 10.31 -7.98
C TRP A 113 0.50 11.17 -7.04
N THR A 114 -0.81 11.28 -7.30
CA THR A 114 -1.73 12.09 -6.50
C THR A 114 -2.24 11.32 -5.27
N CYS A 115 -2.79 10.13 -5.49
CA CYS A 115 -3.40 9.31 -4.43
C CYS A 115 -2.51 8.15 -3.94
N HIS A 116 -1.38 7.91 -4.59
CA HIS A 116 -0.49 6.79 -4.33
C HIS A 116 -1.09 5.39 -4.53
N VAL A 117 -2.30 5.31 -5.11
CA VAL A 117 -2.97 4.04 -5.41
C VAL A 117 -2.41 3.43 -6.70
N PRO A 118 -2.05 2.14 -6.72
CA PRO A 118 -1.67 1.43 -7.94
C PRO A 118 -2.83 1.27 -8.91
N GLN A 119 -2.55 1.42 -10.21
CA GLN A 119 -3.49 1.09 -11.27
C GLN A 119 -3.45 -0.42 -11.56
N ILE A 120 -4.07 -1.21 -10.67
CA ILE A 120 -4.18 -2.68 -10.80
C ILE A 120 -5.15 -3.03 -11.94
N ASN A 121 -6.33 -2.41 -11.93
CA ASN A 121 -7.34 -2.44 -12.97
C ASN A 121 -8.02 -1.06 -13.05
N ASP A 122 -8.95 -0.90 -14.00
CA ASP A 122 -9.66 0.38 -14.21
C ASP A 122 -10.68 0.69 -13.10
N THR A 123 -11.00 -0.28 -12.23
CA THR A 123 -11.94 -0.15 -11.11
C THR A 123 -11.29 0.51 -9.90
N VAL A 124 -10.07 0.11 -9.54
CA VAL A 124 -9.33 0.65 -8.39
C VAL A 124 -8.85 2.07 -8.65
N HIS A 125 -8.36 2.32 -9.86
CA HIS A 125 -8.01 3.65 -10.32
C HIS A 125 -8.22 3.71 -11.83
N PRO A 126 -8.97 4.69 -12.37
CA PRO A 126 -9.15 4.80 -13.81
C PRO A 126 -7.81 4.95 -14.52
N LYS A 127 -7.74 4.56 -15.80
CA LYS A 127 -6.51 4.70 -16.60
C LYS A 127 -5.95 6.11 -16.51
N PHE A 128 -4.63 6.24 -16.39
CA PHE A 128 -3.97 7.52 -16.52
C PHE A 128 -4.23 8.11 -17.91
N THR A 129 -5.21 9.01 -18.02
CA THR A 129 -5.45 9.77 -19.24
C THR A 129 -4.39 10.86 -19.33
N LYS A 130 -3.79 11.02 -20.52
CA LYS A 130 -2.87 12.13 -20.76
C LYS A 130 -3.65 13.43 -20.58
N VAL A 131 -3.11 14.38 -19.81
CA VAL A 131 -3.68 15.68 -19.41
C VAL A 131 -4.42 16.44 -20.52
N LYS A 132 -4.09 16.20 -21.80
CA LYS A 132 -4.78 16.76 -22.97
C LYS A 132 -6.28 16.40 -23.10
N GLN A 133 -6.77 15.38 -22.40
CA GLN A 133 -8.17 14.94 -22.46
C GLN A 133 -9.05 15.45 -21.30
N GLN A 134 -8.47 16.15 -20.32
CA GLN A 134 -9.27 16.82 -19.28
C GLN A 134 -9.30 18.33 -19.57
N PRO A 135 -10.47 18.89 -19.92
CA PRO A 135 -10.64 20.32 -20.02
C PRO A 135 -10.50 20.88 -18.59
N HIS A 136 -9.33 21.43 -18.27
CA HIS A 136 -9.09 22.26 -17.08
C HIS A 136 -9.14 21.59 -15.69
N GLY A 137 -9.12 20.27 -15.56
CA GLY A 137 -9.17 19.57 -14.26
C GLY A 137 -7.86 18.86 -13.90
N LYS A 138 -7.44 18.94 -12.63
CA LYS A 138 -6.58 17.89 -12.05
C LYS A 138 -7.40 16.60 -12.03
N PRO A 139 -6.82 15.42 -12.34
CA PRO A 139 -7.55 14.17 -12.20
C PRO A 139 -8.13 14.06 -10.78
N THR A 140 -9.45 13.90 -10.68
CA THR A 140 -10.14 13.70 -9.41
C THR A 140 -9.86 12.28 -8.95
N CYS A 141 -8.72 12.09 -8.29
CA CYS A 141 -8.41 10.82 -7.64
C CYS A 141 -9.29 10.70 -6.39
N GLN A 142 -10.31 9.84 -6.44
CA GLN A 142 -11.26 9.59 -5.34
C GLN A 142 -10.56 9.31 -4.00
N PHE A 143 -9.39 8.66 -4.06
CA PHE A 143 -8.63 8.22 -2.89
C PHE A 143 -7.40 9.10 -2.58
N ALA A 144 -7.37 10.37 -3.03
CA ALA A 144 -6.21 11.26 -2.95
C ALA A 144 -5.61 11.43 -1.54
N ASP A 145 -6.44 11.34 -0.50
CA ASP A 145 -6.08 11.63 0.88
C ASP A 145 -6.27 10.41 1.81
N ILE A 146 -6.00 9.21 1.28
CA ILE A 146 -6.03 7.97 2.05
C ILE A 146 -4.61 7.51 2.39
N LEU A 147 -3.85 7.01 1.41
CA LEU A 147 -2.58 6.30 1.68
C LEU A 147 -1.56 7.16 2.42
N ALA A 148 -1.26 8.37 1.92
CA ALA A 148 -0.25 9.23 2.53
C ALA A 148 -0.65 9.72 3.93
N PRO A 149 -1.88 10.22 4.18
CA PRO A 149 -2.34 10.52 5.54
C PRO A 149 -2.31 9.32 6.48
N THR A 150 -2.68 8.12 6.03
CA THR A 150 -2.60 6.89 6.84
C THR A 150 -1.16 6.60 7.27
N ALA A 151 -0.21 6.56 6.33
CA ALA A 151 1.18 6.28 6.64
C ALA A 151 1.79 7.33 7.58
N PHE A 152 1.52 8.62 7.32
CA PHE A 152 1.92 9.72 8.18
C PHE A 152 1.41 9.52 9.61
N SER A 153 0.14 9.13 9.73
CA SER A 153 -0.51 8.96 11.02
C SER A 153 0.02 7.76 11.79
N ILE A 154 0.27 6.64 11.10
CA ILE A 154 0.90 5.46 11.70
C ILE A 154 2.27 5.83 12.28
N TYR A 155 3.09 6.57 11.54
CA TYR A 155 4.43 6.98 12.00
C TYR A 155 4.37 7.81 13.29
N HIS A 156 3.39 8.71 13.41
CA HIS A 156 3.23 9.54 14.60
C HIS A 156 2.48 8.84 15.74
N HIS A 157 1.85 7.69 15.49
CA HIS A 157 1.12 6.93 16.50
C HIS A 157 2.03 5.85 17.11
N GLU A 158 2.67 6.14 18.25
CA GLU A 158 3.72 5.31 18.87
C GLU A 158 3.44 3.81 18.87
N LYS A 159 2.26 3.38 19.35
CA LYS A 159 1.90 1.95 19.41
C LYS A 159 1.74 1.31 18.02
N LEU A 160 1.16 2.04 17.06
CA LEU A 160 0.95 1.52 15.70
C LEU A 160 2.26 1.51 14.93
N LYS A 161 3.09 2.55 15.09
CA LYS A 161 4.47 2.56 14.58
C LYS A 161 5.22 1.33 15.09
N ALA A 162 5.22 1.07 16.39
CA ALA A 162 5.92 -0.08 16.97
C ALA A 162 5.40 -1.43 16.41
N SER A 163 4.09 -1.59 16.29
CA SER A 163 3.48 -2.78 15.67
C SER A 163 3.84 -2.93 14.19
N ALA A 164 3.88 -1.82 13.44
CA ALA A 164 4.26 -1.83 12.04
C ALA A 164 5.74 -2.19 11.87
N GLU A 165 6.63 -1.56 12.64
CA GLU A 165 8.06 -1.88 12.66
C GLU A 165 8.33 -3.35 12.97
N GLN A 166 7.57 -3.93 13.91
CA GLN A 166 7.63 -5.36 14.20
C GLN A 166 7.15 -6.20 13.01
N HIS A 167 6.04 -5.83 12.37
CA HIS A 167 5.49 -6.58 11.24
C HIS A 167 6.41 -6.56 10.01
N PHE A 168 6.98 -5.40 9.70
CA PHE A 168 7.84 -5.19 8.53
C PHE A 168 9.33 -5.44 8.82
N GLU A 169 9.67 -5.90 10.02
CA GLU A 169 11.05 -6.20 10.46
C GLU A 169 12.02 -5.04 10.19
N THR A 170 11.55 -3.81 10.39
CA THR A 170 12.29 -2.57 10.07
C THR A 170 12.16 -1.56 11.20
N LYS A 171 13.08 -0.59 11.25
CA LYS A 171 13.10 0.47 12.26
C LYS A 171 13.22 1.84 11.60
N TRP A 172 12.40 2.79 12.03
CA TRP A 172 12.41 4.16 11.51
C TRP A 172 12.84 5.16 12.59
N ASP A 173 13.97 4.85 13.24
CA ASP A 173 14.50 5.61 14.38
C ASP A 173 15.32 6.83 13.95
N THR A 174 15.80 6.82 12.70
CA THR A 174 16.55 7.92 12.09
C THR A 174 15.68 9.09 11.63
N GLY A 175 14.36 9.02 11.86
CA GLY A 175 13.41 10.08 11.61
C GLY A 175 12.47 9.83 10.44
N ILE A 176 11.58 10.79 10.20
CA ILE A 176 10.48 10.65 9.25
C ILE A 176 10.95 10.58 7.78
N LEU A 177 12.16 11.07 7.48
CA LEU A 177 12.75 10.96 6.15
C LEU A 177 13.12 9.53 5.81
N ALA A 178 13.76 8.80 6.73
CA ALA A 178 14.05 7.38 6.54
C ALA A 178 12.77 6.55 6.38
N PHE A 179 11.70 6.94 7.10
CA PHE A 179 10.39 6.35 6.87
C PHE A 179 9.86 6.64 5.46
N SER A 180 9.97 7.88 4.97
CA SER A 180 9.55 8.24 3.60
C SER A 180 10.34 7.51 2.51
N GLU A 181 11.64 7.32 2.72
CA GLU A 181 12.49 6.52 1.83
C GLU A 181 12.04 5.06 1.82
N TRP A 182 11.83 4.47 3.01
CA TRP A 182 11.33 3.11 3.14
C TRP A 182 9.97 2.92 2.45
N LEU A 183 9.03 3.86 2.62
CA LEU A 183 7.71 3.80 1.98
C LEU A 183 7.78 3.68 0.45
N MET A 184 8.81 4.27 -0.15
CA MET A 184 9.06 4.26 -1.60
C MET A 184 10.08 3.21 -2.03
N ASP A 185 10.60 2.40 -1.11
CA ASP A 185 11.48 1.30 -1.47
C ASP A 185 10.67 0.13 -2.07
N LYS A 186 11.38 -0.79 -2.72
CA LYS A 186 10.79 -1.99 -3.27
C LYS A 186 10.30 -2.89 -2.12
N PRO A 187 9.02 -3.31 -2.12
CA PRO A 187 8.53 -4.18 -1.07
C PRO A 187 9.13 -5.58 -1.18
N THR A 188 9.22 -6.27 -0.04
CA THR A 188 9.68 -7.66 0.03
C THR A 188 8.76 -8.59 -0.78
N LYS A 189 7.47 -8.24 -0.86
CA LYS A 189 6.44 -8.99 -1.59
C LYS A 189 5.63 -8.04 -2.46
N GLY A 190 5.28 -8.48 -3.66
CA GLY A 190 4.42 -7.73 -4.56
C GLY A 190 5.14 -6.63 -5.37
N PRO A 191 4.43 -6.00 -6.33
CA PRO A 191 5.05 -5.12 -7.32
C PRO A 191 4.89 -3.62 -7.06
N TYR A 192 4.24 -3.21 -5.97
CA TYR A 192 3.83 -1.81 -5.76
C TYR A 192 4.85 -1.01 -4.94
N SER A 193 4.56 -0.74 -3.67
CA SER A 193 5.43 0.05 -2.78
C SER A 193 5.16 -0.34 -1.33
N ASN A 194 6.13 -0.13 -0.44
CA ASN A 194 5.92 -0.32 1.00
C ASN A 194 4.79 0.58 1.55
N LEU A 195 4.50 1.73 0.94
CA LEU A 195 3.34 2.56 1.26
C LEU A 195 2.01 1.82 1.10
N VAL A 196 1.88 1.04 0.02
CA VAL A 196 0.69 0.23 -0.23
C VAL A 196 0.63 -0.92 0.76
N ASP A 197 1.74 -1.61 1.00
CA ASP A 197 1.80 -2.74 1.93
C ASP A 197 1.48 -2.30 3.37
N LEU A 198 2.00 -1.15 3.81
CA LEU A 198 1.68 -0.56 5.11
C LEU A 198 0.19 -0.24 5.24
N PHE A 199 -0.42 0.33 4.20
CA PHE A 199 -1.85 0.62 4.19
C PHE A 199 -2.68 -0.66 4.30
N MET A 200 -2.39 -1.67 3.46
CA MET A 200 -3.11 -2.94 3.48
C MET A 200 -2.98 -3.64 4.85
N TRP A 201 -1.78 -3.70 5.41
CA TRP A 201 -1.54 -4.23 6.75
C TRP A 201 -2.38 -3.53 7.82
N TYR A 202 -2.44 -2.20 7.78
CA TYR A 202 -3.22 -1.43 8.75
C TYR A 202 -4.71 -1.77 8.67
N ILE A 203 -5.26 -1.85 7.45
CA ILE A 203 -6.65 -2.22 7.22
C ILE A 203 -6.94 -3.64 7.74
N ASP A 204 -6.09 -4.61 7.40
CA ASP A 204 -6.26 -6.01 7.82
C ASP A 204 -6.24 -6.19 9.34
N THR A 205 -5.38 -5.45 10.03
CA THR A 205 -5.13 -5.64 11.47
C THR A 205 -6.02 -4.80 12.36
N THR A 206 -6.55 -3.68 11.85
CA THR A 206 -7.27 -2.70 12.66
C THR A 206 -8.72 -2.53 12.22
N VAL A 207 -9.00 -2.50 10.92
CA VAL A 207 -10.34 -2.22 10.40
C VAL A 207 -11.12 -3.51 10.18
N ALA A 208 -10.50 -4.55 9.62
CA ALA A 208 -11.16 -5.84 9.41
C ALA A 208 -11.36 -6.64 10.71
N ALA A 209 -10.60 -6.32 11.76
CA ALA A 209 -10.66 -6.98 13.07
C ALA A 209 -11.63 -6.31 14.06
N ALA A 210 -12.19 -5.14 13.71
CA ALA A 210 -13.12 -4.35 14.52
C ALA A 210 -14.58 -4.62 14.13
#